data_AF-A0A8T7EVJ5-F1
#
_entry.id   AF-A0A8T7EVJ5-F1
#
_cell.length_a   1.000
_cell.length_b   1.000
_cell.length_c   1.000
_cell.angle_alpha   90.00
_cell.angle_beta   90.00
_cell.angle_gamma   90.00
#
_symmetry.space_group_name_H-M   'P 1'
#
loop_
_entity.id
_entity.type
_entity.pdbx_description
1 polymer ?
#
loop_
_entity_poly.entity_id
_entity_poly.type
_entity_poly.pdbx_seq_one_letter_code
_entity_poly.pdbx_strand_id
1 'polypeptide(L)'
;MYRGERPQKGRYREFYQCDVDIVGVADVSADAEVLGVVVSTLRRLGFPNFTVKINNRKLLSAMGQYSGVPDAQLGDLYRSIDKFDKIGADGVRDELIQRGIDAEAVARMMALLVDNHLNADKLGILEDVMGGVDSAAEGIRGACAICLPI
;
A
#
# COMPACT_ATOMS: atom_id res chain seq x y z
N MET A 1 -23.12 1.51 9.45
CA MET A 1 -22.22 0.62 10.22
C MET A 1 -22.18 1.10 11.68
N TYR A 2 -22.06 0.17 12.64
CA TYR A 2 -21.86 0.49 14.06
C TYR A 2 -20.44 0.09 14.52
N ARG A 3 -19.80 0.90 15.37
CA ARG A 3 -18.50 0.57 15.98
C ARG A 3 -18.58 0.65 17.52
N GLY A 4 -18.26 -0.46 18.19
CA GLY A 4 -18.33 -0.60 19.65
C GLY A 4 -17.17 0.00 20.44
N GLU A 5 -16.49 1.01 19.89
CA GLU A 5 -15.26 1.53 20.47
C GLU A 5 -15.48 2.64 21.52
N ARG A 6 -14.45 2.90 22.34
CA ARG A 6 -14.47 3.97 23.34
C ARG A 6 -14.66 5.32 22.62
N PRO A 7 -15.51 6.23 23.15
CA PRO A 7 -15.74 7.52 22.53
C PRO A 7 -14.43 8.28 22.34
N GLN A 8 -14.15 8.67 21.11
CA GLN A 8 -13.01 9.52 20.74
C GLN A 8 -13.57 10.71 19.97
N LYS A 9 -12.96 11.88 20.11
CA LYS A 9 -13.38 13.09 19.39
C LYS A 9 -13.35 12.82 17.89
N GLY A 10 -14.46 13.10 17.20
CA GLY A 10 -14.61 12.88 15.75
C GLY A 10 -14.90 11.44 15.34
N ARG A 11 -15.15 10.52 16.29
CA ARG A 11 -15.38 9.11 16.00
C ARG A 11 -16.78 8.68 16.45
N TYR A 12 -17.70 8.64 15.49
CA TYR A 12 -19.09 8.26 15.73
C TYR A 12 -19.24 6.74 15.93
N ARG A 13 -20.22 6.36 16.75
CA ARG A 13 -20.61 4.95 16.96
C ARG A 13 -21.51 4.42 15.86
N GLU A 14 -22.12 5.31 15.09
CA GLU A 14 -22.96 5.03 13.93
C GLU A 14 -22.57 6.00 12.81
N PHE A 15 -22.38 5.47 11.60
CA PHE A 15 -22.09 6.24 10.41
C PHE A 15 -22.49 5.45 9.15
N TYR A 16 -22.69 6.16 8.04
CA TYR A 16 -22.98 5.56 6.74
C TYR A 16 -21.69 5.22 6.00
N GLN A 17 -21.72 4.09 5.29
CA GLN A 17 -20.69 3.70 4.33
C GLN A 17 -21.37 3.49 2.98
N CYS A 18 -20.66 3.85 1.92
CA CYS A 18 -21.08 3.65 0.54
C CYS A 18 -19.95 2.90 -0.15
N ASP A 19 -20.14 1.59 -0.27
CA ASP A 19 -19.12 0.65 -0.74
C ASP A 19 -19.47 0.23 -2.17
N VAL A 20 -18.43 -0.02 -2.98
CA VAL A 20 -18.54 -0.49 -4.36
C VAL A 20 -17.54 -1.62 -4.53
N ASP A 21 -18.04 -2.81 -4.83
CA ASP A 21 -17.25 -4.03 -4.99
C ASP A 21 -17.54 -4.67 -6.36
N ILE A 22 -16.48 -5.16 -7.01
CA ILE A 22 -16.58 -5.97 -8.23
C ILE A 22 -16.09 -7.38 -7.87
N VAL A 23 -16.91 -8.39 -8.15
CA VAL A 23 -16.60 -9.81 -7.86
C VAL A 23 -16.55 -10.60 -9.16
N GLY A 24 -15.57 -11.50 -9.28
CA GLY A 24 -15.44 -12.40 -10.43
C GLY A 24 -14.49 -11.92 -11.53
N VAL A 25 -13.83 -10.78 -11.34
CA VAL A 25 -12.77 -10.27 -12.23
C VAL A 25 -11.43 -10.43 -11.52
N ALA A 26 -10.48 -11.12 -12.15
CA ALA A 26 -9.19 -11.46 -11.54
C ALA A 26 -8.07 -10.48 -11.92
N ASP A 27 -8.30 -9.66 -12.93
CA ASP A 27 -7.34 -8.67 -13.40
C ASP A 27 -7.62 -7.27 -12.81
N VAL A 28 -6.66 -6.38 -13.04
CA VAL A 28 -6.60 -5.04 -12.45
C VAL A 28 -7.65 -4.05 -13.00
N SER A 29 -8.38 -4.43 -14.05
CA SER A 29 -9.46 -3.58 -14.58
C SER A 29 -10.56 -3.32 -13.55
N ALA A 30 -10.82 -4.28 -12.67
CA ALA A 30 -11.78 -4.12 -11.57
C ALA A 30 -11.31 -3.03 -10.59
N ASP A 31 -10.04 -3.04 -10.20
CA ASP A 31 -9.47 -2.00 -9.32
C ASP A 31 -9.53 -0.62 -9.99
N ALA A 32 -9.19 -0.54 -11.29
CA ALA A 32 -9.25 0.70 -12.06
C ALA A 32 -10.67 1.28 -12.17
N GLU A 33 -11.68 0.42 -12.38
CA GLU A 33 -13.09 0.84 -12.46
C GLU A 33 -13.60 1.36 -11.11
N VAL A 34 -13.29 0.66 -10.00
CA VAL A 34 -13.64 1.12 -8.64
C VAL A 34 -13.01 2.49 -8.36
N LEU A 35 -11.73 2.68 -8.73
CA LEU A 35 -11.07 3.97 -8.64
C LEU A 35 -11.76 5.03 -9.50
N GLY A 36 -12.16 4.68 -10.72
CA GLY A 36 -12.93 5.54 -11.62
C GLY A 36 -14.25 6.02 -11.02
N VAL A 37 -14.99 5.13 -10.35
CA VAL A 37 -16.22 5.45 -9.62
C VAL A 37 -15.94 6.42 -8.47
N VAL A 38 -14.91 6.18 -7.66
CA VAL A 38 -14.53 7.04 -6.53
C VAL A 38 -14.13 8.44 -7.02
N VAL A 39 -13.22 8.52 -7.98
CA VAL A 39 -12.74 9.78 -8.59
C VAL A 39 -13.89 10.57 -9.18
N SER A 40 -14.76 9.91 -9.96
CA SER A 40 -15.93 10.54 -10.58
C SER A 40 -16.92 11.06 -9.55
N THR A 41 -17.14 10.30 -8.48
CA THR A 41 -18.06 10.68 -7.39
C THR A 41 -17.52 11.90 -6.64
N LEU A 42 -16.24 11.90 -6.24
CA LEU A 42 -15.63 13.03 -5.54
C LEU A 42 -15.65 14.30 -6.39
N ARG A 43 -15.36 14.20 -7.70
CA ARG A 43 -15.45 15.32 -8.63
C ARG A 43 -16.88 15.86 -8.74
N ARG A 44 -17.88 14.99 -8.88
CA ARG A 44 -19.30 15.36 -8.98
C ARG A 44 -19.85 15.99 -7.70
N LEU A 45 -19.33 15.59 -6.54
CA LEU A 45 -19.65 16.18 -5.24
C LEU A 45 -18.99 17.55 -5.02
N GLY A 46 -18.12 18.00 -5.94
CA GLY A 46 -17.48 19.30 -5.88
C GLY A 46 -16.20 19.32 -5.04
N PHE A 47 -15.50 18.19 -4.90
CA PHE A 47 -14.15 18.16 -4.33
C PHE A 47 -13.11 18.32 -5.46
N PRO A 48 -12.56 19.53 -5.68
CA PRO A 48 -11.70 19.81 -6.83
C PRO A 48 -10.28 19.26 -6.65
N ASN A 49 -9.82 19.13 -5.41
CA ASN A 49 -8.44 18.82 -5.07
C ASN A 49 -8.40 17.61 -4.15
N PHE A 50 -7.98 16.47 -4.70
CA PHE A 50 -7.70 15.27 -3.93
C PHE A 50 -6.57 14.49 -4.59
N THR A 51 -5.95 13.60 -3.83
CA THR A 51 -4.90 12.71 -4.30
C THR A 51 -5.26 11.30 -3.93
N VAL A 52 -5.26 10.41 -4.91
CA VAL A 52 -5.47 8.98 -4.70
C VAL A 52 -4.09 8.34 -4.57
N LYS A 53 -3.78 7.81 -3.39
CA LYS A 53 -2.57 7.02 -3.15
C LYS A 53 -2.87 5.56 -3.52
N ILE A 54 -2.10 5.01 -4.46
CA ILE A 54 -2.26 3.63 -4.94
C ILE A 54 -1.03 2.84 -4.55
N ASN A 55 -1.24 1.61 -4.08
CA ASN A 55 -0.16 0.70 -3.73
C ASN A 55 -0.56 -0.73 -4.09
N ASN A 56 0.43 -1.57 -4.37
CA ASN A 56 0.23 -2.99 -4.59
C ASN A 56 0.95 -3.77 -3.48
N ARG A 57 0.18 -4.56 -2.71
CA ARG A 57 0.73 -5.36 -1.62
C ARG A 57 1.84 -6.30 -2.08
N LYS A 58 1.79 -6.80 -3.33
CA LYS A 58 2.80 -7.70 -3.91
C LYS A 58 4.15 -7.01 -4.07
N LEU A 59 4.17 -5.71 -4.39
CA LEU A 59 5.42 -4.93 -4.40
C LEU A 59 6.03 -4.85 -3.01
N LEU A 60 5.19 -4.62 -2.00
CA LEU A 60 5.65 -4.54 -0.62
C LEU A 60 6.13 -5.90 -0.09
N SER A 61 5.47 -6.98 -0.49
CA SER A 61 5.96 -8.35 -0.26
C SER A 61 7.32 -8.55 -0.90
N ALA A 62 7.48 -8.18 -2.17
CA ALA A 62 8.71 -8.33 -2.91
C ALA A 62 9.87 -7.56 -2.27
N MET A 63 9.64 -6.31 -1.87
CA MET A 63 10.62 -5.50 -1.16
C MET A 63 11.04 -6.13 0.17
N GLY A 64 10.08 -6.68 0.93
CA GLY A 64 10.36 -7.41 2.17
C GLY A 64 11.22 -8.66 1.92
N GLN A 65 10.81 -9.49 0.96
CA GLN A 65 11.51 -10.72 0.58
C GLN A 65 12.94 -10.42 0.09
N TYR A 66 13.08 -9.45 -0.81
CA TYR A 66 14.37 -8.98 -1.31
C TYR A 66 15.29 -8.50 -0.17
N SER A 67 14.70 -7.84 0.84
CA SER A 67 15.45 -7.33 1.98
C SER A 67 15.83 -8.43 2.99
N GLY A 68 15.29 -9.64 2.86
CA GLY A 68 15.53 -10.77 3.76
C GLY A 68 14.51 -10.92 4.89
N VAL A 69 13.34 -10.29 4.77
CA VAL A 69 12.23 -10.50 5.72
C VAL A 69 11.61 -11.88 5.46
N PRO A 70 11.49 -12.76 6.48
CA PRO A 70 10.85 -14.05 6.31
C PRO A 70 9.37 -13.94 5.93
N ASP A 71 8.89 -14.83 5.07
CA ASP A 71 7.49 -14.84 4.62
C ASP A 71 6.47 -14.87 5.78
N ALA A 72 6.80 -15.61 6.84
CA ALA A 72 5.98 -15.69 8.06
C ALA A 72 5.82 -14.33 8.78
N GLN A 73 6.75 -13.40 8.57
CA GLN A 73 6.77 -12.07 9.19
C GLN A 73 6.29 -10.95 8.25
N LEU A 74 5.93 -11.26 7.00
CA LEU A 74 5.36 -10.26 6.07
C LEU A 74 4.06 -9.65 6.62
N GLY A 75 3.27 -10.41 7.37
CA GLY A 75 2.08 -9.89 8.07
C GLY A 75 2.41 -8.78 9.07
N ASP A 76 3.53 -8.91 9.76
CA ASP A 76 4.02 -7.91 10.70
C ASP A 76 4.54 -6.66 10.00
N LEU A 77 5.22 -6.86 8.86
CA LEU A 77 5.67 -5.79 7.97
C LEU A 77 4.50 -4.90 7.53
N TYR A 78 3.42 -5.47 7.01
CA TYR A 78 2.25 -4.68 6.55
C TYR A 78 1.64 -3.83 7.66
N ARG A 79 1.51 -4.39 8.86
CA ARG A 79 0.92 -3.69 10.02
C ARG A 79 1.79 -2.53 10.51
N SER A 80 3.11 -2.65 10.42
CA SER A 80 4.01 -1.55 10.79
C SER A 80 4.01 -0.47 9.72
N ILE A 81 4.02 -0.83 8.43
CA ILE A 81 4.01 0.14 7.33
C ILE A 81 2.69 0.91 7.25
N ASP A 82 1.55 0.31 7.60
CA ASP A 82 0.26 1.02 7.71
C ASP A 82 0.32 2.21 8.69
N LYS A 83 1.23 2.15 9.67
CA LYS A 83 1.44 3.22 10.65
C LYS A 83 2.46 4.26 10.21
N PHE A 84 3.06 4.13 9.03
CA PHE A 84 4.14 5.02 8.57
C PHE A 84 3.74 6.49 8.63
N ASP A 85 2.53 6.83 8.16
CA ASP A 85 2.01 8.21 8.20
C ASP A 85 1.82 8.74 9.64
N LYS A 86 1.73 7.86 10.64
CA LYS A 86 1.49 8.22 12.05
C LYS A 86 2.75 8.23 12.91
N ILE A 87 3.63 7.26 12.76
CA ILE A 87 4.82 7.09 13.62
C ILE A 87 6.15 7.42 12.91
N GLY A 88 6.10 7.70 11.61
CA GLY A 88 7.27 8.04 10.80
C GLY A 88 8.21 6.86 10.56
N ALA A 89 9.27 7.12 9.78
CA ALA A 89 10.24 6.11 9.38
C ALA A 89 10.97 5.46 10.58
N ASP A 90 11.36 6.26 11.58
CA ASP A 90 12.06 5.77 12.77
C ASP A 90 11.15 4.89 13.63
N GLY A 91 9.89 5.30 13.83
CA GLY A 91 8.92 4.49 14.58
C GLY A 91 8.63 3.15 13.90
N VAL A 92 8.54 3.12 12.56
CA VAL A 92 8.37 1.87 11.81
C VAL A 92 9.60 0.98 11.93
N ARG A 93 10.81 1.54 11.87
CA ARG A 93 12.07 0.80 12.08
C ARG A 93 12.08 0.12 13.44
N ASP A 94 11.81 0.89 14.50
CA ASP A 94 11.81 0.38 15.87
C ASP A 94 10.76 -0.72 16.07
N GLU A 95 9.54 -0.53 15.53
CA GLU A 95 8.48 -1.53 15.65
C GLU A 95 8.83 -2.84 14.93
N LEU A 96 9.47 -2.78 13.77
CA LEU A 96 9.89 -3.97 13.03
C LEU A 96 11.00 -4.73 13.76
N ILE A 97 11.99 -4.02 14.32
CA ILE A 97 13.07 -4.62 15.12
C ILE A 97 12.49 -5.27 16.39
N GLN A 98 11.57 -4.59 17.09
CA GLN A 98 10.91 -5.14 18.28
C GLN A 98 10.09 -6.40 17.99
N ARG A 99 9.62 -6.57 16.76
CA ARG A 99 8.92 -7.78 16.31
C ARG A 99 9.86 -8.90 15.86
N GLY A 100 11.17 -8.69 15.98
CA GLY A 100 12.19 -9.71 15.70
C GLY A 100 12.57 -9.83 14.22
N ILE A 101 12.34 -8.77 13.42
CA ILE A 101 12.89 -8.69 12.07
C ILE A 101 14.34 -8.19 12.17
N ASP A 102 15.23 -8.84 11.43
CA ASP A 102 16.65 -8.50 11.40
C ASP A 102 16.89 -7.02 11.04
N ALA A 103 17.79 -6.36 11.78
CA ALA A 103 18.03 -4.93 11.64
C ALA A 103 18.61 -4.56 10.27
N GLU A 104 19.43 -5.42 9.65
CA GLU A 104 19.93 -5.17 8.30
C GLU A 104 18.80 -5.33 7.27
N ALA A 105 17.92 -6.31 7.46
CA ALA A 105 16.75 -6.48 6.60
C ALA A 105 15.81 -5.27 6.69
N VAL A 106 15.56 -4.75 7.89
CA VAL A 106 14.80 -3.50 8.09
C VAL A 106 15.48 -2.33 7.39
N ALA A 107 16.81 -2.18 7.52
CA ALA A 107 17.54 -1.09 6.90
C ALA A 107 17.44 -1.12 5.36
N ARG A 108 17.65 -2.30 4.74
CA ARG A 108 17.51 -2.49 3.29
C ARG A 108 16.10 -2.17 2.80
N MET A 109 15.08 -2.65 3.51
CA MET A 109 13.69 -2.42 3.15
C MET A 109 13.29 -0.95 3.26
N MET A 110 13.71 -0.29 4.35
CA MET A 110 13.40 1.13 4.56
C MET A 110 14.12 2.04 3.56
N ALA A 111 15.33 1.68 3.11
CA ALA A 111 16.00 2.39 2.02
C ALA A 111 15.16 2.31 0.73
N LEU A 112 14.66 1.12 0.38
CA LEU A 112 13.78 0.96 -0.79
C LEU A 112 12.46 1.73 -0.64
N LEU A 113 11.90 1.81 0.56
CA LEU A 113 10.60 2.46 0.81
C LEU A 113 10.69 3.99 0.87
N VAL A 114 11.78 4.53 1.41
CA VAL A 114 11.97 5.98 1.63
C VAL A 114 12.65 6.64 0.45
N ASP A 115 13.70 6.03 -0.12
CA ASP A 115 14.51 6.67 -1.18
C ASP A 115 13.85 6.55 -2.55
N ASN A 116 13.16 5.44 -2.80
CA ASN A 116 12.36 5.28 -4.02
C ASN A 116 10.95 5.77 -3.76
N HIS A 117 10.71 7.09 -3.76
CA HIS A 117 9.36 7.62 -3.97
C HIS A 117 8.74 6.90 -5.18
N LEU A 118 7.92 5.89 -4.91
CA LEU A 118 7.42 4.92 -5.88
C LEU A 118 6.41 5.63 -6.77
N ASN A 119 6.93 6.25 -7.82
CA ASN A 119 6.15 6.93 -8.84
C ASN A 119 6.12 6.03 -10.07
N ALA A 120 5.13 6.20 -10.95
CA ALA A 120 5.01 5.41 -12.19
C ALA A 120 6.32 5.36 -12.99
N ASP A 121 7.07 6.47 -13.02
CA ASP A 121 8.36 6.59 -13.72
C ASP A 121 9.51 5.80 -13.07
N LYS A 122 9.38 5.40 -11.80
CA LYS A 122 10.40 4.66 -11.04
C LYS A 122 10.09 3.17 -10.90
N LEU A 123 8.98 2.68 -11.48
CA LEU A 123 8.63 1.26 -11.46
C LEU A 123 9.64 0.40 -12.24
N GLY A 124 10.29 0.95 -13.27
CA GLY A 124 11.37 0.25 -13.98
C GLY A 124 12.61 0.00 -13.11
N ILE A 125 12.91 0.89 -12.16
CA ILE A 125 14.02 0.71 -11.21
C ILE A 125 13.75 -0.48 -10.27
N LEU A 126 12.48 -0.69 -9.89
CA LEU A 126 12.10 -1.85 -9.09
C LEU A 126 12.21 -3.16 -9.87
N GLU A 127 11.99 -3.14 -11.19
CA GLU A 127 12.17 -4.33 -12.04
C GLU A 127 13.66 -4.72 -12.12
N ASP A 128 14.54 -3.73 -12.30
CA ASP A 128 16.00 -3.95 -12.32
C ASP A 128 16.54 -4.42 -10.96
N VAL A 129 15.98 -3.92 -9.86
CA VAL A 129 16.43 -4.26 -8.49
C VAL A 129 15.83 -5.59 -7.99
N MET A 130 14.59 -5.92 -8.35
CA MET A 130 13.85 -7.07 -7.80
C MET A 130 13.49 -8.14 -8.84
N GLY A 131 14.08 -8.13 -10.03
CA GLY A 131 13.77 -9.06 -11.12
C GLY A 131 13.91 -10.55 -10.80
N GLY A 132 14.57 -10.91 -9.69
CA GLY A 132 14.66 -12.27 -9.15
C GLY A 132 13.55 -12.69 -8.19
N VAL A 133 12.57 -11.82 -7.89
CA VAL A 133 11.48 -12.11 -6.95
C VAL A 133 10.15 -12.23 -7.71
N ASP A 134 9.53 -13.41 -7.66
CA ASP A 134 8.32 -13.73 -8.43
C ASP A 134 7.16 -12.75 -8.17
N SER A 135 7.02 -12.26 -6.92
CA SER A 135 5.98 -11.31 -6.52
C SER A 135 6.20 -9.88 -7.03
N ALA A 136 7.43 -9.52 -7.41
CA ALA A 136 7.78 -8.19 -7.92
C ALA A 136 7.14 -7.94 -9.28
N ALA A 137 7.29 -8.89 -10.22
CA ALA A 137 6.82 -8.72 -11.60
C ALA A 137 5.29 -8.54 -11.67
N GLU A 138 4.55 -9.27 -10.84
CA GLU A 138 3.10 -9.13 -10.78
C GLU A 138 2.67 -7.80 -10.11
N GLY A 139 3.39 -7.38 -9.07
CA GLY A 139 3.19 -6.10 -8.41
C GLY A 139 3.42 -4.91 -9.35
N ILE A 140 4.49 -4.95 -10.13
CA ILE A 140 4.87 -3.91 -11.10
C ILE A 140 3.84 -3.83 -12.22
N ARG A 141 3.45 -4.97 -12.81
CA ARG A 141 2.42 -5.00 -13.86
C ARG A 141 1.10 -4.41 -13.38
N GLY A 142 0.64 -4.77 -12.18
CA GLY A 142 -0.58 -4.21 -11.61
C GLY A 142 -0.50 -2.71 -11.35
N ALA A 143 0.62 -2.22 -10.79
CA ALA A 143 0.80 -0.79 -10.53
C ALA A 143 0.92 0.03 -11.85
N CYS A 144 1.67 -0.46 -12.84
CA CYS A 144 1.78 0.17 -14.15
C CYS A 144 0.42 0.24 -14.87
N ALA A 145 -0.39 -0.82 -14.81
CA ALA A 145 -1.67 -0.89 -15.48
C ALA A 145 -2.73 0.07 -14.92
N ILE A 146 -2.64 0.43 -13.64
CA ILE A 146 -3.52 1.44 -13.02
C ILE A 146 -3.01 2.86 -13.30
N CYS A 147 -1.68 3.04 -13.40
CA CYS A 147 -1.06 4.34 -13.60
C CYS A 147 -1.02 4.81 -15.08
N LEU A 148 -1.20 3.89 -16.03
CA LEU A 148 -1.35 4.20 -17.47
C LEU A 148 -2.83 4.38 -17.83
N PRO A 149 -3.14 5.29 -18.75
CA PRO A 149 -3.92 6.51 -18.54
C PRO A 149 -5.42 6.27 -18.25
N ILE A 150 -5.90 6.95 -17.19
CA ILE A 150 -7.20 7.63 -17.17
C ILE A 150 -6.94 9.09 -17.55
#